data_AF-A0A2V2U9T3-F1
#
_entry.id   AF-A0A2V2U9T3-F1
#
_cell.length_a   1.000
_cell.length_b   1.000
_cell.length_c   1.000
_cell.angle_alpha   90.00
_cell.angle_beta   90.00
_cell.angle_gamma   90.00
#
_symmetry.space_group_name_H-M   'P 1'
#
loop_
_entity.id
_entity.type
_entity.pdbx_description
1 polymer ?
#
loop_
_entity_poly.entity_id
_entity_poly.type
_entity_poly.pdbx_seq_one_letter_code
_entity_poly.pdbx_strand_id
1 'polypeptide(L)'
;MKRRIIQALIVSAIPLIITVTPIEAHCQFQYFSNPSSLIQKGKGSINGPGISSVGTTFNKVVLLSFDDNLKGDFIYAKPILDKYGFKATFFIICNKTGVSGTDRFLNRTNWQDIAAMQKDGMDIESHTMNHRHLNHLSANALNLEIGGSKQCLASHGYNATTFAYPYNEGSNNVTVVNLVAKYYYMARSGTEPLMFLHCDGYKKSPQTDCRTYLPDGKLTYANRYAVRSLSFDVDEIKNSFNNADIFADFVKIANSQSKYNKGDGILNAIPIITFHDVDLATNQPYTTNVGLFDQLMKYLHDNGFKVLTMANLGYDISSNTINIQGTPTFAITNTTSNTPR
;
A
#
# COMPACT_ATOMS: atom_id res chain seq x y z
N MET A 1 -60.69 -4.46 -37.39
CA MET A 1 -60.30 -4.65 -35.98
C MET A 1 -60.82 -3.47 -35.15
N LYS A 2 -61.54 -3.77 -34.06
CA LYS A 2 -62.09 -2.99 -32.91
C LYS A 2 -61.74 -1.47 -32.84
N ARG A 3 -62.68 -0.49 -32.89
CA ARG A 3 -63.61 0.06 -31.84
C ARG A 3 -62.91 0.31 -30.47
N ARG A 4 -63.03 1.43 -29.72
CA ARG A 4 -63.75 2.74 -29.73
C ARG A 4 -63.35 3.47 -28.40
N ILE A 5 -63.50 4.81 -28.32
CA ILE A 5 -63.83 5.65 -27.09
C ILE A 5 -62.69 5.85 -26.05
N ILE A 6 -62.52 6.93 -25.23
CA ILE A 6 -62.76 8.40 -25.12
C ILE A 6 -62.29 8.80 -23.68
N GLN A 7 -61.86 10.05 -23.46
CA GLN A 7 -61.80 10.85 -22.20
C GLN A 7 -60.70 10.64 -21.12
N ALA A 8 -59.84 11.67 -21.05
CA ALA A 8 -59.57 12.62 -19.95
C ALA A 8 -59.34 12.14 -18.50
N LEU A 9 -58.20 12.57 -17.91
CA LEU A 9 -58.15 13.22 -16.58
C LEU A 9 -56.79 13.90 -16.31
N ILE A 10 -56.90 15.12 -15.77
CA ILE A 10 -55.85 16.04 -15.31
C ILE A 10 -55.37 15.59 -13.92
N VAL A 11 -54.05 15.63 -13.64
CA VAL A 11 -53.54 16.00 -12.31
C VAL A 11 -52.22 16.78 -12.46
N SER A 12 -52.26 18.05 -12.08
CA SER A 12 -51.11 18.91 -11.80
C SER A 12 -50.48 18.47 -10.47
N ALA A 13 -49.18 18.17 -10.45
CA ALA A 13 -48.43 17.93 -9.23
C ALA A 13 -47.46 19.08 -8.96
N ILE A 14 -47.65 19.68 -7.79
CA ILE A 14 -47.03 20.87 -7.22
C ILE A 14 -45.56 20.59 -6.83
N PRO A 15 -44.60 21.49 -7.07
CA PRO A 15 -43.27 21.36 -6.49
C PRO A 15 -43.33 21.71 -5.00
N LEU A 16 -43.07 20.72 -4.13
CA LEU A 16 -42.87 20.96 -2.70
C LEU A 16 -41.47 21.55 -2.50
N ILE A 17 -41.44 22.86 -2.27
CA ILE A 17 -40.28 23.60 -1.79
C ILE A 17 -39.99 23.12 -0.35
N ILE A 18 -38.85 22.46 -0.14
CA ILE A 18 -38.24 22.32 1.17
C ILE A 18 -37.05 23.28 1.20
N THR A 19 -37.27 24.45 1.79
CA THR A 19 -36.21 25.37 2.20
C THR A 19 -35.47 24.78 3.38
N VAL A 20 -34.17 24.53 3.24
CA VAL A 20 -33.26 24.42 4.39
C VAL A 20 -32.33 25.60 4.33
N THR A 21 -32.49 26.50 5.29
CA THR A 21 -31.69 27.71 5.49
C THR A 21 -30.23 27.37 5.78
N PRO A 22 -29.25 28.10 5.21
CA PRO A 22 -27.84 27.90 5.51
C PRO A 22 -27.53 28.42 6.92
N ILE A 23 -26.90 27.57 7.74
CA ILE A 23 -26.22 28.01 8.96
C ILE A 23 -24.77 28.29 8.59
N GLU A 24 -24.42 29.57 8.64
CA GLU A 24 -23.08 30.09 8.47
C GLU A 24 -22.18 29.66 9.64
N ALA A 25 -21.05 29.03 9.34
CA ALA A 25 -19.91 28.99 10.24
C ALA A 25 -18.72 29.63 9.52
N HIS A 26 -18.45 30.86 9.94
CA HIS A 26 -17.34 31.69 9.54
C HIS A 26 -16.01 31.06 9.99
N CYS A 27 -15.05 30.95 9.08
CA CYS A 27 -13.63 30.87 9.46
C CYS A 27 -12.84 31.84 8.57
N GLN A 28 -12.47 32.98 9.16
CA GLN A 28 -11.67 34.03 8.54
C GLN A 28 -10.24 33.55 8.31
N PHE A 29 -9.76 33.74 7.08
CA PHE A 29 -8.34 33.75 6.74
C PHE A 29 -7.67 34.98 7.37
N GLN A 30 -6.66 34.78 8.20
CA GLN A 30 -5.67 35.81 8.50
C GLN A 30 -4.31 35.40 7.92
N TYR A 31 -3.88 36.21 6.95
CA TYR A 31 -2.52 36.28 6.46
C TYR A 31 -1.57 36.67 7.59
N PHE A 32 -0.49 35.92 7.80
CA PHE A 32 0.74 36.48 8.32
C PHE A 32 1.94 36.02 7.50
N SER A 33 2.74 37.03 7.21
CA SER A 33 3.87 37.14 6.32
C SER A 33 5.12 36.39 6.78
N ASN A 34 5.91 36.01 5.77
CA ASN A 34 7.34 35.68 5.81
C ASN A 34 8.13 36.52 6.85
N PRO A 35 9.20 35.97 7.45
CA PRO A 35 10.48 36.59 7.14
C PRO A 35 11.64 35.60 6.97
N SER A 36 12.42 35.87 5.93
CA SER A 36 13.80 35.40 5.80
C SER A 36 14.75 36.27 6.64
N SER A 37 15.87 35.68 7.03
CA SER A 37 17.07 36.24 7.69
C SER A 37 17.00 36.38 9.22
N LEU A 38 17.89 35.63 9.89
CA LEU A 38 18.96 36.16 10.73
C LEU A 38 19.97 35.04 11.05
N ILE A 39 21.15 35.17 10.46
CA ILE A 39 22.37 34.46 10.86
C ILE A 39 22.86 35.11 12.15
N GLN A 40 23.05 34.34 13.22
CA GLN A 40 24.01 34.69 14.27
C GLN A 40 24.82 33.47 14.72
N LYS A 41 26.14 33.63 14.64
CA LYS A 41 27.16 32.79 15.27
C LYS A 41 27.03 32.90 16.79
N GLY A 42 27.00 31.77 17.48
CA GLY A 42 27.16 31.71 18.93
C GLY A 42 27.74 30.35 19.36
N LYS A 43 29.03 30.33 19.72
CA LYS A 43 29.64 29.25 20.49
C LYS A 43 29.07 29.32 21.91
N GLY A 44 28.45 28.24 22.38
CA GLY A 44 27.98 28.12 23.76
C GLY A 44 27.71 26.66 24.11
N SER A 45 28.61 26.09 24.91
CA SER A 45 28.41 24.79 25.57
C SER A 45 27.35 24.96 26.66
N ILE A 46 26.29 24.17 26.60
CA ILE A 46 25.35 23.98 27.70
C ILE A 46 25.21 22.48 27.97
N ASN A 47 25.80 22.04 29.09
CA ASN A 47 25.55 20.74 29.67
C ASN A 47 24.17 20.78 30.35
N GLY A 48 23.21 20.02 29.83
CA GLY A 48 21.88 19.81 30.41
C GLY A 48 21.57 18.30 30.52
N PRO A 49 20.71 17.89 31.48
CA PRO A 49 20.57 16.49 31.87
C PRO A 49 19.96 15.66 30.74
N GLY A 50 20.53 14.47 30.53
CA GLY A 50 20.19 13.57 29.44
C GLY A 50 18.70 13.28 29.35
N ILE A 51 18.10 13.69 28.23
CA ILE A 51 16.83 13.15 27.76
C ILE A 51 17.16 11.79 27.15
N SER A 52 16.96 10.73 27.94
CA SER A 52 16.90 9.37 27.42
C SER A 52 15.79 9.31 26.38
N SER A 53 16.15 9.23 25.10
CA SER A 53 15.21 8.87 24.05
C SER A 53 14.66 7.49 24.39
N VAL A 54 13.41 7.42 24.84
CA VAL A 54 12.66 6.17 24.88
C VAL A 54 12.43 5.77 23.43
N GLY A 55 13.42 5.10 22.84
CA GLY A 55 13.30 4.49 21.53
C GLY A 55 12.29 3.36 21.65
N THR A 56 11.05 3.60 21.24
CA THR A 56 10.07 2.54 21.10
C THR A 56 10.53 1.59 20.00
N THR A 57 11.10 0.45 20.39
CA THR A 57 11.41 -0.65 19.48
C THR A 57 10.09 -1.30 19.05
N PHE A 58 9.61 -0.98 17.85
CA PHE A 58 8.42 -1.64 17.30
C PHE A 58 8.81 -3.02 16.75
N ASN A 59 8.24 -4.09 17.31
CA ASN A 59 8.41 -5.47 16.85
C ASN A 59 7.15 -6.06 16.19
N LYS A 60 6.06 -5.29 16.18
CA LYS A 60 4.79 -5.60 15.51
C LYS A 60 4.57 -4.61 14.38
N VAL A 61 4.84 -5.05 13.16
CA VAL A 61 4.75 -4.23 11.95
C VAL A 61 3.90 -4.93 10.93
N VAL A 62 2.98 -4.24 10.26
CA VAL A 62 2.24 -4.78 9.11
C VAL A 62 2.29 -3.75 7.99
N LEU A 63 2.45 -4.22 6.75
CA LEU A 63 2.32 -3.38 5.57
C LEU A 63 0.96 -3.66 4.93
N LEU A 64 0.20 -2.60 4.67
CA LEU A 64 -1.11 -2.70 4.01
C LEU A 64 -1.02 -2.14 2.60
N SER A 65 -1.62 -2.85 1.65
CA SER A 65 -1.68 -2.44 0.25
C SER A 65 -3.05 -2.71 -0.37
N PHE A 66 -3.37 -1.96 -1.43
CA PHE A 66 -4.62 -2.04 -2.19
C PHE A 66 -4.33 -2.10 -3.68
N ASP A 67 -4.99 -3.02 -4.38
CA ASP A 67 -4.78 -3.26 -5.80
C ASP A 67 -5.97 -2.76 -6.61
N ASP A 68 -5.74 -2.57 -7.90
CA ASP A 68 -6.76 -2.26 -8.90
C ASP A 68 -7.50 -0.92 -8.77
N ASN A 69 -7.16 -0.07 -7.80
CA ASN A 69 -7.69 1.28 -7.65
C ASN A 69 -9.23 1.36 -7.69
N LEU A 70 -9.91 0.40 -7.03
CA LEU A 70 -11.36 0.37 -6.93
C LEU A 70 -11.90 1.55 -6.13
N LYS A 71 -13.10 2.01 -6.50
CA LYS A 71 -13.70 3.20 -5.88
C LYS A 71 -14.04 2.95 -4.40
N GLY A 72 -14.36 1.71 -4.03
CA GLY A 72 -14.62 1.26 -2.66
C GLY A 72 -13.48 1.61 -1.69
N ASP A 73 -12.23 1.44 -2.14
CA ASP A 73 -11.05 1.72 -1.34
C ASP A 73 -10.94 3.20 -0.94
N PHE A 74 -11.36 4.12 -1.82
CA PHE A 74 -11.38 5.54 -1.51
C PHE A 74 -12.56 5.92 -0.60
N ILE A 75 -13.75 5.39 -0.88
CA ILE A 75 -14.98 5.81 -0.17
C ILE A 75 -15.16 5.12 1.19
N TYR A 76 -14.61 3.92 1.37
CA TYR A 76 -14.77 3.11 2.58
C TYR A 76 -13.43 2.82 3.27
N ALA A 77 -12.43 2.27 2.57
CA ALA A 77 -11.18 1.86 3.21
C ALA A 77 -10.40 3.05 3.77
N LYS A 78 -10.21 4.10 2.95
CA LYS A 78 -9.43 5.29 3.34
C LYS A 78 -9.97 5.99 4.60
N PRO A 79 -11.28 6.29 4.74
CA PRO A 79 -11.81 6.86 5.98
C PRO A 79 -11.57 5.98 7.21
N ILE A 80 -11.61 4.65 7.06
CA ILE A 80 -11.31 3.72 8.15
C ILE A 80 -9.82 3.72 8.48
N LEU A 81 -8.93 3.75 7.48
CA LEU A 81 -7.49 3.89 7.71
C LEU A 81 -7.17 5.19 8.46
N ASP A 82 -7.78 6.31 8.05
CA ASP A 82 -7.60 7.60 8.71
C ASP A 82 -8.13 7.61 10.15
N LYS A 83 -9.26 6.94 10.42
CA LYS A 83 -9.81 6.74 11.78
C LYS A 83 -8.79 6.11 12.74
N TYR A 84 -7.90 5.23 12.26
CA TYR A 84 -6.87 4.58 13.07
C TYR A 84 -5.46 5.18 12.87
N GLY A 85 -5.34 6.28 12.11
CA GLY A 85 -4.05 6.94 11.86
C GLY A 85 -3.10 6.12 10.97
N PHE A 86 -3.64 5.20 10.17
CA PHE A 86 -2.86 4.33 9.29
C PHE A 86 -2.68 4.93 7.89
N LYS A 87 -1.57 4.57 7.26
CA LYS A 87 -1.27 4.85 5.86
C LYS A 87 -1.00 3.52 5.16
N ALA A 88 -1.42 3.43 3.90
CA ALA A 88 -1.32 2.23 3.08
C ALA A 88 -0.82 2.60 1.68
N THR A 89 -0.38 1.59 0.92
CA THR A 89 0.02 1.74 -0.48
C THR A 89 -1.14 1.38 -1.41
N PHE A 90 -1.41 2.21 -2.42
CA PHE A 90 -2.43 2.00 -3.43
C PHE A 90 -1.76 1.81 -4.79
N PHE A 91 -1.96 0.65 -5.40
CA PHE A 91 -1.38 0.27 -6.67
C PHE A 91 -2.35 0.57 -7.81
N ILE A 92 -1.99 1.53 -8.67
CA ILE A 92 -2.89 2.12 -9.65
C ILE A 92 -2.70 1.47 -11.02
N ILE A 93 -3.81 1.03 -11.64
CA ILE A 93 -3.84 0.65 -13.05
C ILE A 93 -4.17 1.92 -13.84
N CYS A 94 -3.17 2.50 -14.51
CA CYS A 94 -3.29 3.82 -15.12
C CYS A 94 -4.54 3.96 -16.02
N ASN A 95 -4.73 3.09 -17.02
CA ASN A 95 -5.84 3.22 -17.97
C ASN A 95 -7.21 2.84 -17.42
N LYS A 96 -7.29 2.33 -16.19
CA LYS A 96 -8.57 2.13 -15.50
C LYS A 96 -8.96 3.32 -14.63
N THR A 97 -8.07 4.27 -14.40
CA THR A 97 -8.35 5.45 -13.57
C THR A 97 -9.49 6.28 -14.15
N GLY A 98 -10.50 6.59 -13.33
CA GLY A 98 -11.69 7.34 -13.73
C GLY A 98 -12.71 6.57 -14.57
N VAL A 99 -12.49 5.27 -14.82
CA VAL A 99 -13.51 4.41 -15.44
C VAL A 99 -14.67 4.25 -14.45
N SER A 100 -15.89 4.36 -14.99
CA SER A 100 -17.13 4.14 -14.26
C SER A 100 -18.04 3.23 -15.08
N GLY A 101 -18.75 2.32 -14.42
CA GLY A 101 -19.69 1.42 -15.05
C GLY A 101 -20.86 1.07 -14.12
N THR A 102 -21.78 0.25 -14.62
CA THR A 102 -22.90 -0.26 -13.82
C THR A 102 -22.48 -1.33 -12.82
N ASP A 103 -21.33 -1.97 -13.04
CA ASP A 103 -20.69 -2.89 -12.11
C ASP A 103 -19.71 -2.12 -11.21
N ARG A 104 -19.77 -2.35 -9.89
CA ARG A 104 -18.86 -1.72 -8.93
C ARG A 104 -17.40 -2.04 -9.21
N PHE A 105 -17.09 -3.22 -9.76
CA PHE A 105 -15.74 -3.59 -10.17
C PHE A 105 -15.25 -2.79 -11.39
N LEU A 106 -16.13 -2.03 -12.05
CA LEU A 106 -15.78 -1.07 -13.09
C LEU A 106 -15.63 0.35 -12.54
N ASN A 107 -16.11 0.63 -11.33
CA ASN A 107 -15.97 1.93 -10.71
C ASN A 107 -14.59 2.06 -10.09
N ARG A 108 -13.77 2.89 -10.70
CA ARG A 108 -12.38 3.12 -10.30
C ARG A 108 -12.25 4.52 -9.73
N THR A 109 -11.28 4.71 -8.85
CA THR A 109 -10.87 6.04 -8.42
C THR A 109 -10.48 6.89 -9.62
N ASN A 110 -10.81 8.17 -9.60
CA ASN A 110 -10.32 9.15 -10.57
C ASN A 110 -9.06 9.85 -10.03
N TRP A 111 -8.43 10.69 -10.84
CA TRP A 111 -7.20 11.38 -10.45
C TRP A 111 -7.38 12.35 -9.27
N GLN A 112 -8.57 12.91 -9.09
CA GLN A 112 -8.89 13.76 -7.94
C GLN A 112 -8.94 12.95 -6.64
N ASP A 113 -9.54 11.75 -6.66
CA ASP A 113 -9.54 10.83 -5.53
C ASP A 113 -8.10 10.44 -5.16
N ILE A 114 -7.29 10.03 -6.15
CA ILE A 114 -5.89 9.64 -5.95
C ILE A 114 -5.07 10.81 -5.39
N ALA A 115 -5.28 12.03 -5.90
CA ALA A 115 -4.62 13.22 -5.39
C ALA A 115 -4.99 13.51 -3.91
N ALA A 116 -6.26 13.29 -3.53
CA ALA A 116 -6.70 13.39 -2.15
C ALA A 116 -6.05 12.31 -1.26
N MET A 117 -5.96 11.06 -1.74
CA MET A 117 -5.25 9.99 -1.03
C MET A 117 -3.79 10.35 -0.79
N GLN A 118 -3.07 10.80 -1.82
CA GLN A 118 -1.66 11.20 -1.70
C GLN A 118 -1.48 12.39 -0.76
N LYS A 119 -2.35 13.41 -0.84
CA LYS A 119 -2.29 14.59 0.05
C LYS A 119 -2.40 14.19 1.52
N ASP A 120 -3.18 13.16 1.82
CA ASP A 120 -3.34 12.64 3.17
C ASP A 120 -2.23 11.63 3.55
N GLY A 121 -1.20 11.48 2.73
CA GLY A 121 -0.02 10.66 3.01
C GLY A 121 -0.15 9.19 2.65
N MET A 122 -1.17 8.80 1.86
CA MET A 122 -1.20 7.47 1.26
C MET A 122 -0.12 7.34 0.17
N ASP A 123 0.47 6.16 0.07
CA ASP A 123 1.53 5.85 -0.89
C ASP A 123 0.91 5.40 -2.22
N ILE A 124 1.34 5.98 -3.35
CA ILE A 124 0.74 5.76 -4.68
C ILE A 124 1.76 5.08 -5.59
N GLU A 125 1.47 3.85 -5.98
CA GLU A 125 2.39 2.95 -6.68
C GLU A 125 1.77 2.32 -7.93
N SER A 126 2.53 1.57 -8.73
CA SER A 126 2.13 1.16 -10.07
C SER A 126 1.61 -0.27 -10.16
N HIS A 127 0.45 -0.46 -10.79
CA HIS A 127 -0.13 -1.77 -11.10
C HIS A 127 -0.31 -2.02 -12.60
N THR A 128 0.71 -1.69 -13.39
CA THR A 128 0.70 -1.74 -14.87
C THR A 128 -0.22 -0.71 -15.54
N MET A 129 -0.19 -0.71 -16.87
CA MET A 129 -0.97 0.21 -17.69
C MET A 129 -2.42 -0.26 -17.80
N ASN A 130 -2.63 -1.55 -18.04
CA ASN A 130 -3.93 -2.13 -18.37
C ASN A 130 -4.28 -3.40 -17.58
N HIS A 131 -3.42 -3.84 -16.63
CA HIS A 131 -3.63 -5.05 -15.83
C HIS A 131 -3.63 -6.34 -16.68
N ARG A 132 -2.55 -6.54 -17.45
CA ARG A 132 -2.39 -7.71 -18.33
C ARG A 132 -1.48 -8.78 -17.72
N HIS A 133 -1.72 -10.03 -18.10
CA HIS A 133 -0.87 -11.18 -17.78
C HIS A 133 0.53 -11.05 -18.45
N LEU A 134 1.52 -10.61 -17.70
CA LEU A 134 2.82 -10.16 -18.22
C LEU A 134 3.62 -11.28 -18.89
N ASN A 135 3.47 -12.53 -18.43
CA ASN A 135 4.19 -13.68 -18.98
C ASN A 135 3.79 -14.04 -20.41
N HIS A 136 2.70 -13.48 -20.93
CA HIS A 136 2.13 -13.79 -22.24
C HIS A 136 2.27 -12.64 -23.25
N LEU A 137 3.07 -11.63 -22.93
CA LEU A 137 3.21 -10.41 -23.73
C LEU A 137 4.49 -10.40 -24.56
N SER A 138 4.42 -9.73 -25.71
CA SER A 138 5.61 -9.37 -26.49
C SER A 138 6.43 -8.30 -25.78
N ALA A 139 7.70 -8.13 -26.16
CA ALA A 139 8.57 -7.11 -25.56
C ALA A 139 8.00 -5.68 -25.67
N ASN A 140 7.32 -5.34 -26.76
CA ASN A 140 6.68 -4.03 -26.92
C ASN A 140 5.48 -3.88 -26.00
N ALA A 141 4.65 -4.92 -25.88
CA ALA A 141 3.51 -4.90 -24.95
C ALA A 141 3.96 -4.86 -23.49
N LEU A 142 5.04 -5.56 -23.12
CA LEU A 142 5.66 -5.46 -21.80
C LEU A 142 6.16 -4.04 -21.50
N ASN A 143 6.83 -3.39 -22.46
CA ASN A 143 7.26 -1.99 -22.30
C ASN A 143 6.08 -1.05 -22.09
N LEU A 144 4.98 -1.25 -22.81
CA LEU A 144 3.76 -0.46 -22.60
C LEU A 144 3.18 -0.69 -21.20
N GLU A 145 3.06 -1.94 -20.76
CA GLU A 145 2.48 -2.25 -19.44
C GLU A 145 3.34 -1.71 -18.29
N ILE A 146 4.66 -1.90 -18.35
CA ILE A 146 5.58 -1.60 -17.24
C ILE A 146 6.12 -0.17 -17.34
N GLY A 147 6.70 0.20 -18.48
CA GLY A 147 7.27 1.54 -18.68
C GLY A 147 6.20 2.61 -18.93
N GLY A 148 5.14 2.27 -19.66
CA GLY A 148 4.03 3.18 -19.92
C GLY A 148 3.28 3.57 -18.64
N SER A 149 3.08 2.64 -17.71
CA SER A 149 2.47 2.96 -16.40
C SER A 149 3.35 3.90 -15.56
N LYS A 150 4.68 3.72 -15.58
CA LYS A 150 5.62 4.65 -14.91
C LYS A 150 5.49 6.07 -15.48
N GLN A 151 5.42 6.18 -16.80
CA GLN A 151 5.27 7.47 -17.49
C GLN A 151 3.91 8.12 -17.21
N CYS A 152 2.83 7.33 -17.23
CA CYS A 152 1.49 7.82 -16.92
C CYS A 152 1.39 8.37 -15.48
N LEU A 153 1.90 7.64 -14.49
CA LEU A 153 1.89 8.11 -13.11
C LEU A 153 2.73 9.39 -12.95
N ALA A 154 3.90 9.44 -13.59
CA ALA A 154 4.73 10.63 -13.61
C ALA A 154 4.03 11.84 -14.26
N SER A 155 3.25 11.65 -15.32
CA SER A 155 2.50 12.76 -15.96
C SER A 155 1.38 13.32 -15.09
N HIS A 156 0.96 12.58 -14.05
CA HIS A 156 0.01 13.04 -13.04
C HIS A 156 0.69 13.46 -11.73
N GLY A 157 2.02 13.55 -11.71
CA GLY A 157 2.80 14.04 -10.56
C GLY A 157 3.18 12.98 -9.54
N TYR A 158 2.96 11.68 -9.81
CA TYR A 158 3.29 10.59 -8.90
C TYR A 158 4.64 9.95 -9.28
N ASN A 159 5.57 9.90 -8.33
CA ASN A 159 6.84 9.18 -8.52
C ASN A 159 6.74 7.74 -7.98
N ALA A 160 6.01 6.87 -8.69
CA ALA A 160 5.88 5.47 -8.29
C ALA A 160 7.22 4.73 -8.33
N THR A 161 7.70 4.23 -7.20
CA THR A 161 8.98 3.50 -7.07
C THR A 161 8.81 1.99 -7.00
N THR A 162 7.60 1.54 -6.70
CA THR A 162 7.25 0.14 -6.49
C THR A 162 6.25 -0.32 -7.54
N PHE A 163 6.49 -1.51 -8.05
CA PHE A 163 5.62 -2.17 -9.02
C PHE A 163 4.90 -3.36 -8.41
N ALA A 164 3.66 -3.59 -8.82
CA ALA A 164 2.91 -4.79 -8.47
C ALA A 164 2.56 -5.60 -9.71
N TYR A 165 2.88 -6.90 -9.69
CA TYR A 165 2.58 -7.82 -10.78
C TYR A 165 1.10 -8.21 -10.76
N PRO A 166 0.33 -7.93 -11.83
CA PRO A 166 -1.02 -8.48 -11.99
C PRO A 166 -1.02 -10.00 -11.93
N TYR A 167 -2.05 -10.59 -11.31
CA TYR A 167 -2.27 -12.03 -11.26
C TYR A 167 -1.11 -12.84 -10.65
N ASN A 168 -0.22 -12.18 -9.90
CA ASN A 168 1.00 -12.79 -9.38
C ASN A 168 1.92 -13.37 -10.49
N GLU A 169 1.88 -12.79 -11.69
CA GLU A 169 2.65 -13.27 -12.85
C GLU A 169 3.80 -12.33 -13.23
N GLY A 170 5.00 -12.92 -13.37
CA GLY A 170 6.16 -12.24 -13.96
C GLY A 170 7.34 -12.06 -13.01
N SER A 171 7.14 -12.13 -11.69
CA SER A 171 8.21 -12.01 -10.69
C SER A 171 9.25 -13.14 -10.75
N ASN A 172 8.95 -14.23 -11.44
CA ASN A 172 9.84 -15.38 -11.70
C ASN A 172 10.33 -15.44 -13.16
N ASN A 173 10.06 -14.41 -13.97
CA ASN A 173 10.46 -14.33 -15.37
C ASN A 173 11.55 -13.26 -15.53
N VAL A 174 12.76 -13.71 -15.87
CA VAL A 174 13.95 -12.83 -15.96
C VAL A 174 13.74 -11.65 -16.91
N THR A 175 13.04 -11.85 -18.03
CA THR A 175 12.77 -10.79 -19.00
C THR A 175 11.85 -9.72 -18.42
N VAL A 176 10.80 -10.15 -17.71
CA VAL A 176 9.85 -9.25 -17.05
C VAL A 176 10.54 -8.51 -15.91
N VAL A 177 11.28 -9.22 -15.04
CA VAL A 177 12.00 -8.63 -13.90
C VAL A 177 13.05 -7.62 -14.37
N ASN A 178 13.83 -7.92 -15.42
CA ASN A 178 14.79 -6.97 -16.00
C ASN A 178 14.11 -5.67 -16.45
N LEU A 179 12.90 -5.78 -17.00
CA LEU A 179 12.15 -4.61 -17.46
C LEU A 179 11.54 -3.84 -16.30
N VAL A 180 11.03 -4.51 -15.27
CA VAL A 180 10.58 -3.86 -14.04
C VAL A 180 11.76 -3.13 -13.38
N ALA A 181 12.91 -3.78 -13.26
CA ALA A 181 14.14 -3.22 -12.72
C ALA A 181 14.66 -1.97 -13.46
N LYS A 182 14.31 -1.83 -14.74
CA LYS A 182 14.65 -0.64 -15.53
C LYS A 182 13.85 0.59 -15.11
N TYR A 183 12.60 0.43 -14.63
CA TYR A 183 11.69 1.54 -14.36
C TYR A 183 11.33 1.74 -12.89
N TYR A 184 11.46 0.68 -12.07
CA TYR A 184 11.04 0.67 -10.68
C TYR A 184 12.18 0.20 -9.78
N TYR A 185 12.20 0.73 -8.56
CA TYR A 185 13.17 0.38 -7.54
C TYR A 185 12.88 -1.01 -6.97
N MET A 186 11.61 -1.33 -6.74
CA MET A 186 11.16 -2.56 -6.08
C MET A 186 9.92 -3.12 -6.76
N ALA A 187 9.63 -4.39 -6.54
CA ALA A 187 8.34 -4.96 -6.93
C ALA A 187 7.83 -6.04 -5.98
N ARG A 188 6.51 -6.14 -5.86
CA ARG A 188 5.82 -7.13 -5.03
C ARG A 188 4.95 -8.09 -5.84
N SER A 189 4.85 -9.30 -5.30
CA SER A 189 4.14 -10.47 -5.82
C SER A 189 3.15 -10.98 -4.76
N GLY A 190 1.97 -11.47 -5.17
CA GLY A 190 0.91 -11.96 -4.29
C GLY A 190 1.06 -13.43 -3.91
N THR A 191 2.24 -13.84 -3.42
CA THR A 191 2.58 -15.27 -3.21
C THR A 191 2.46 -15.77 -1.76
N GLU A 192 2.85 -14.97 -0.77
CA GLU A 192 2.90 -15.41 0.64
C GLU A 192 2.71 -14.21 1.59
N PRO A 193 2.07 -14.39 2.76
CA PRO A 193 1.77 -13.28 3.65
C PRO A 193 2.98 -12.67 4.33
N LEU A 194 4.08 -13.42 4.46
CA LEU A 194 5.24 -13.02 5.25
C LEU A 194 6.46 -12.75 4.37
N MET A 195 6.93 -11.51 4.39
CA MET A 195 8.17 -11.10 3.76
C MET A 195 9.32 -11.21 4.76
N PHE A 196 10.33 -12.03 4.45
CA PHE A 196 11.58 -12.07 5.22
C PHE A 196 12.52 -10.99 4.70
N LEU A 197 12.92 -10.05 5.55
CA LEU A 197 13.70 -8.88 5.15
C LEU A 197 15.13 -9.25 4.70
N HIS A 198 15.67 -10.38 5.16
CA HIS A 198 16.93 -10.94 4.69
C HIS A 198 16.75 -12.10 3.70
N CYS A 199 15.49 -12.39 3.34
CA CYS A 199 15.10 -13.49 2.46
C CYS A 199 15.54 -14.90 2.90
N ASP A 200 15.99 -15.08 4.14
CA ASP A 200 16.57 -16.31 4.69
C ASP A 200 15.56 -17.24 5.38
N GLY A 201 14.28 -16.85 5.45
CA GLY A 201 13.23 -17.62 6.13
C GLY A 201 12.45 -18.61 5.26
N TYR A 202 12.73 -18.70 3.96
CA TYR A 202 11.94 -19.53 3.02
C TYR A 202 12.42 -21.00 2.99
N LYS A 203 11.63 -21.90 3.60
CA LYS A 203 11.97 -23.34 3.70
C LYS A 203 12.14 -24.05 2.35
N LYS A 204 11.32 -23.69 1.35
CA LYS A 204 11.31 -24.34 0.04
C LYS A 204 12.46 -23.90 -0.86
N SER A 205 13.08 -22.76 -0.56
CA SER A 205 14.21 -22.22 -1.31
C SER A 205 15.13 -21.48 -0.34
N PRO A 206 15.98 -22.22 0.39
CA PRO A 206 16.88 -21.61 1.34
C PRO A 206 17.87 -20.72 0.58
N GLN A 207 17.84 -19.43 0.89
CA GLN A 207 18.78 -18.43 0.43
C GLN A 207 19.28 -17.65 1.65
N THR A 208 20.37 -16.89 1.51
CA THR A 208 21.01 -16.20 2.65
C THR A 208 20.91 -14.67 2.56
N ASP A 209 20.44 -14.17 1.41
CA ASP A 209 20.22 -12.76 1.15
C ASP A 209 19.14 -12.59 0.08
N CYS A 210 18.79 -11.35 -0.25
CA CYS A 210 17.77 -10.96 -1.22
C CYS A 210 18.33 -10.54 -2.60
N ARG A 211 19.56 -10.96 -2.97
CA ARG A 211 20.13 -10.60 -4.28
C ARG A 211 19.20 -11.03 -5.41
N THR A 212 19.02 -10.21 -6.44
CA THR A 212 18.07 -10.54 -7.52
C THR A 212 18.54 -11.71 -8.39
N TYR A 213 19.83 -11.76 -8.72
CA TYR A 213 20.37 -12.75 -9.66
C TYR A 213 21.45 -13.61 -9.02
N LEU A 214 21.46 -14.88 -9.40
CA LEU A 214 22.60 -15.78 -9.22
C LEU A 214 23.70 -15.43 -10.24
N PRO A 215 24.95 -15.90 -10.03
CA PRO A 215 26.04 -15.67 -10.99
C PRO A 215 25.75 -16.17 -12.42
N ASP A 216 24.86 -17.15 -12.57
CA ASP A 216 24.41 -17.68 -13.87
C ASP A 216 23.26 -16.88 -14.52
N GLY A 217 22.87 -15.76 -13.90
CA GLY A 217 21.82 -14.87 -14.38
C GLY A 217 20.39 -15.32 -14.06
N LYS A 218 20.19 -16.46 -13.37
CA LYS A 218 18.86 -16.86 -12.90
C LYS A 218 18.38 -16.00 -11.75
N LEU A 219 17.07 -15.80 -11.67
CA LEU A 219 16.44 -15.13 -10.54
C LEU A 219 16.55 -16.00 -9.28
N THR A 220 16.87 -15.38 -8.15
CA THR A 220 16.67 -16.00 -6.84
C THR A 220 15.18 -16.07 -6.50
N TYR A 221 14.82 -16.96 -5.58
CA TYR A 221 13.42 -17.21 -5.24
C TYR A 221 12.75 -15.96 -4.67
N ALA A 222 13.33 -15.35 -3.63
CA ALA A 222 12.89 -14.08 -3.07
C ALA A 222 13.94 -12.99 -3.33
N ASN A 223 13.51 -11.81 -3.76
CA ASN A 223 14.41 -10.70 -4.02
C ASN A 223 13.64 -9.38 -4.03
N ARG A 224 14.36 -8.27 -4.24
CA ARG A 224 13.77 -6.92 -4.33
C ARG A 224 12.64 -6.77 -5.35
N TYR A 225 12.59 -7.58 -6.41
CA TYR A 225 11.52 -7.55 -7.41
C TYR A 225 10.51 -8.70 -7.26
N ALA A 226 10.57 -9.39 -6.12
CA ALA A 226 9.68 -10.49 -5.76
C ALA A 226 9.31 -10.41 -4.27
N VAL A 227 9.07 -9.20 -3.76
CA VAL A 227 8.60 -8.98 -2.39
C VAL A 227 7.28 -9.72 -2.20
N ARG A 228 7.11 -10.40 -1.06
CA ARG A 228 5.95 -11.26 -0.78
C ARG A 228 4.82 -10.47 -0.15
N SER A 229 3.64 -10.54 -0.74
CA SER A 229 2.38 -10.16 -0.11
C SER A 229 1.35 -11.27 -0.24
N LEU A 230 0.34 -11.24 0.63
CA LEU A 230 -0.85 -12.07 0.52
C LEU A 230 -2.02 -11.24 0.03
N SER A 231 -2.62 -11.71 -1.05
CA SER A 231 -3.95 -11.30 -1.49
C SER A 231 -4.99 -11.81 -0.49
N PHE A 232 -5.63 -10.92 0.25
CA PHE A 232 -6.44 -11.30 1.41
C PHE A 232 -7.75 -12.02 1.02
N ASP A 233 -8.22 -11.83 -0.21
CA ASP A 233 -9.34 -12.56 -0.81
C ASP A 233 -9.14 -14.08 -0.84
N VAL A 234 -7.88 -14.56 -0.83
CA VAL A 234 -7.56 -15.99 -0.71
C VAL A 234 -8.17 -16.58 0.56
N ASP A 235 -8.06 -15.87 1.69
CA ASP A 235 -8.64 -16.33 2.95
C ASP A 235 -10.16 -16.08 3.01
N GLU A 236 -10.65 -15.03 2.35
CA GLU A 236 -12.10 -14.80 2.21
C GLU A 236 -12.79 -15.96 1.49
N ILE A 237 -12.23 -16.39 0.35
CA ILE A 237 -12.73 -17.50 -0.45
C ILE A 237 -12.59 -18.82 0.32
N LYS A 238 -11.41 -19.09 0.90
CA LYS A 238 -11.13 -20.29 1.69
C LYS A 238 -12.13 -20.48 2.83
N ASN A 239 -12.49 -19.38 3.50
CA ASN A 239 -13.40 -19.39 4.64
C ASN A 239 -14.87 -19.22 4.23
N SER A 240 -15.20 -19.36 2.94
CA SER A 240 -16.58 -19.20 2.42
C SER A 240 -17.24 -17.89 2.89
N PHE A 241 -16.44 -16.82 2.98
CA PHE A 241 -16.85 -15.48 3.41
C PHE A 241 -17.36 -15.39 4.86
N ASN A 242 -17.00 -16.34 5.72
CA ASN A 242 -17.29 -16.26 7.15
C ASN A 242 -16.38 -15.21 7.82
N ASN A 243 -16.96 -14.07 8.20
CA ASN A 243 -16.22 -12.96 8.81
C ASN A 243 -15.45 -13.35 10.08
N ALA A 244 -15.95 -14.28 10.90
CA ALA A 244 -15.26 -14.69 12.13
C ALA A 244 -14.00 -15.49 11.82
N ASP A 245 -14.07 -16.40 10.85
CA ASP A 245 -12.93 -17.21 10.40
C ASP A 245 -11.89 -16.33 9.67
N ILE A 246 -12.35 -15.41 8.82
CA ILE A 246 -11.49 -14.43 8.14
C ILE A 246 -10.75 -13.56 9.16
N PHE A 247 -11.46 -13.04 10.16
CA PHE A 247 -10.84 -12.27 11.24
C PHE A 247 -9.80 -13.10 12.00
N ALA A 248 -10.12 -14.35 12.34
CA ALA A 248 -9.18 -15.25 13.02
C ALA A 248 -7.92 -15.52 12.18
N ASP A 249 -8.05 -15.69 10.86
CA ASP A 249 -6.91 -15.87 9.97
C ASP A 249 -6.08 -14.59 9.82
N PHE A 250 -6.72 -13.41 9.71
CA PHE A 250 -6.01 -12.13 9.75
C PHE A 250 -5.16 -11.97 11.00
N VAL A 251 -5.72 -12.29 12.18
CA VAL A 251 -4.99 -12.24 13.45
C VAL A 251 -3.76 -13.17 13.42
N LYS A 252 -3.89 -14.39 12.88
CA LYS A 252 -2.75 -15.31 12.73
C LYS A 252 -1.69 -14.74 11.79
N ILE A 253 -2.11 -14.18 10.66
CA ILE A 253 -1.21 -13.59 9.65
C ILE A 253 -0.45 -12.40 10.23
N ALA A 254 -1.15 -11.43 10.84
CA ALA A 254 -0.54 -10.25 11.44
C ALA A 254 0.51 -10.63 12.52
N ASN A 255 0.24 -11.67 13.31
CA ASN A 255 1.14 -12.14 14.36
C ASN A 255 2.19 -13.16 13.88
N SER A 256 2.18 -13.58 12.61
CA SER A 256 3.12 -14.60 12.09
C SER A 256 4.60 -14.15 12.15
N GLN A 257 4.83 -12.84 12.24
CA GLN A 257 6.14 -12.21 12.43
C GLN A 257 6.75 -12.42 13.83
N SER A 258 5.94 -12.68 14.86
CA SER A 258 6.38 -12.63 16.27
C SER A 258 7.46 -13.66 16.61
N LYS A 259 7.53 -14.76 15.84
CA LYS A 259 8.61 -15.75 15.98
C LYS A 259 9.95 -15.28 15.41
N TYR A 260 9.97 -14.21 14.61
CA TYR A 260 11.16 -13.67 13.94
C TYR A 260 11.59 -12.31 14.51
N ASN A 261 10.64 -11.49 14.97
CA ASN A 261 10.93 -10.15 15.52
C ASN A 261 11.03 -10.23 17.04
N LYS A 262 12.25 -10.36 17.59
CA LYS A 262 12.49 -10.73 19.00
C LYS A 262 12.45 -9.58 20.00
N GLY A 263 12.12 -8.36 19.56
CA GLY A 263 12.10 -7.19 20.44
C GLY A 263 13.49 -6.63 20.76
N ASP A 264 14.50 -7.06 20.01
CA ASP A 264 15.87 -6.52 19.99
C ASP A 264 16.00 -5.27 19.09
N GLY A 265 14.88 -4.76 18.59
CA GLY A 265 14.84 -3.64 17.65
C GLY A 265 15.12 -4.03 16.19
N ILE A 266 15.34 -5.32 15.90
CA ILE A 266 15.57 -5.81 14.54
C ILE A 266 14.29 -6.46 14.03
N LEU A 267 13.83 -5.98 12.86
CA LEU A 267 12.74 -6.60 12.12
C LEU A 267 13.35 -7.60 11.14
N ASN A 268 12.97 -8.87 11.27
CA ASN A 268 13.44 -9.96 10.39
C ASN A 268 12.35 -10.36 9.39
N ALA A 269 11.09 -10.21 9.77
CA ALA A 269 9.96 -10.51 8.89
C ALA A 269 8.78 -9.57 9.13
N ILE A 270 8.07 -9.22 8.07
CA ILE A 270 6.87 -8.38 8.12
C ILE A 270 5.74 -9.03 7.33
N PRO A 271 4.50 -9.06 7.85
CA PRO A 271 3.35 -9.42 7.06
C PRO A 271 3.02 -8.29 6.09
N ILE A 272 2.79 -8.63 4.83
CA ILE A 272 2.30 -7.69 3.81
C ILE A 272 0.95 -8.22 3.32
N ILE A 273 -0.10 -7.42 3.55
CA ILE A 273 -1.48 -7.80 3.26
C ILE A 273 -2.01 -6.88 2.17
N THR A 274 -2.59 -7.49 1.14
CA THR A 274 -3.13 -6.81 -0.04
C THR A 274 -4.64 -7.01 -0.11
N PHE A 275 -5.37 -5.90 -0.18
CA PHE A 275 -6.81 -5.86 -0.44
C PHE A 275 -7.07 -5.45 -1.89
N HIS A 276 -8.26 -5.73 -2.40
CA HIS A 276 -8.65 -5.36 -3.78
C HIS A 276 -9.85 -4.41 -3.78
N ASP A 277 -10.84 -4.67 -2.91
CA ASP A 277 -11.97 -3.79 -2.69
C ASP A 277 -12.39 -3.83 -1.23
N VAL A 278 -12.82 -2.68 -0.71
CA VAL A 278 -13.62 -2.59 0.51
C VAL A 278 -14.97 -2.03 0.13
N ASP A 279 -16.05 -2.78 0.36
CA ASP A 279 -17.41 -2.41 -0.05
C ASP A 279 -18.47 -2.88 0.95
N LEU A 280 -19.70 -2.37 0.83
CA LEU A 280 -20.83 -2.81 1.64
C LEU A 280 -21.31 -4.21 1.26
N ALA A 281 -20.99 -4.67 0.04
CA ALA A 281 -21.25 -6.03 -0.39
C ALA A 281 -20.62 -7.07 0.56
N THR A 282 -21.27 -8.21 0.66
CA THR A 282 -20.81 -9.39 1.43
C THR A 282 -20.78 -10.60 0.52
N ASN A 283 -19.94 -11.59 0.87
CA ASN A 283 -19.86 -12.87 0.16
C ASN A 283 -19.51 -12.75 -1.32
N GLN A 284 -18.56 -11.86 -1.64
CA GLN A 284 -18.07 -11.64 -2.99
C GLN A 284 -16.54 -11.80 -3.01
N PRO A 285 -15.98 -12.53 -3.99
CA PRO A 285 -14.54 -12.56 -4.19
C PRO A 285 -13.95 -11.16 -4.33
N TYR A 286 -12.71 -10.96 -3.86
CA TYR A 286 -11.99 -9.68 -3.94
C TYR A 286 -12.68 -8.54 -3.20
N THR A 287 -13.52 -8.81 -2.20
CA THR A 287 -14.26 -7.77 -1.49
C THR A 287 -14.32 -8.03 0.00
N THR A 288 -13.62 -7.19 0.74
CA THR A 288 -13.71 -7.14 2.18
C THR A 288 -14.88 -6.24 2.58
N ASN A 289 -15.82 -6.78 3.35
CA ASN A 289 -16.94 -5.98 3.85
C ASN A 289 -16.44 -4.82 4.74
N VAL A 290 -17.03 -3.62 4.62
CA VAL A 290 -16.67 -2.44 5.41
C VAL A 290 -16.59 -2.71 6.92
N GLY A 291 -17.57 -3.44 7.47
CA GLY A 291 -17.63 -3.74 8.90
C GLY A 291 -16.56 -4.74 9.34
N LEU A 292 -16.18 -5.67 8.47
CA LEU A 292 -15.03 -6.55 8.71
C LEU A 292 -13.73 -5.76 8.63
N PHE A 293 -13.54 -4.94 7.59
CA PHE A 293 -12.34 -4.13 7.40
C PHE A 293 -12.08 -3.20 8.60
N ASP A 294 -13.11 -2.54 9.14
CA ASP A 294 -13.00 -1.73 10.37
C ASP A 294 -12.52 -2.58 11.56
N GLN A 295 -13.00 -3.82 11.71
CA GLN A 295 -12.54 -4.72 12.78
C GLN A 295 -11.08 -5.14 12.59
N LEU A 296 -10.64 -5.41 11.35
CA LEU A 296 -9.24 -5.74 11.06
C LEU A 296 -8.31 -4.57 11.45
N MET A 297 -8.68 -3.35 11.06
CA MET A 297 -7.89 -2.16 11.38
C MET A 297 -7.90 -1.85 12.88
N LYS A 298 -9.07 -1.98 13.54
CA LYS A 298 -9.20 -1.86 14.99
C LYS A 298 -8.28 -2.84 15.72
N TYR A 299 -8.21 -4.09 15.25
CA TYR A 299 -7.33 -5.09 15.84
C TYR A 299 -5.86 -4.65 15.77
N LEU A 300 -5.39 -4.19 14.60
CA LEU A 300 -4.03 -3.70 14.45
C LEU A 300 -3.75 -2.53 15.41
N HIS A 301 -4.65 -1.56 15.47
CA HIS A 301 -4.53 -0.38 16.32
C HIS A 301 -4.45 -0.75 17.81
N ASP A 302 -5.43 -1.48 18.31
CA ASP A 302 -5.55 -1.81 19.73
C ASP A 302 -4.44 -2.75 20.22
N ASN A 303 -3.79 -3.47 19.31
CA ASN A 303 -2.69 -4.38 19.62
C ASN A 303 -1.30 -3.78 19.34
N GLY A 304 -1.24 -2.47 19.07
CA GLY A 304 0.01 -1.71 18.96
C GLY A 304 0.82 -2.02 17.70
N PHE A 305 0.18 -2.43 16.61
CA PHE A 305 0.88 -2.63 15.35
C PHE A 305 1.25 -1.29 14.73
N LYS A 306 2.49 -1.18 14.26
CA LYS A 306 2.91 -0.11 13.36
C LYS A 306 2.51 -0.50 11.93
N VAL A 307 1.66 0.30 11.31
CA VAL A 307 1.30 0.12 9.89
C VAL A 307 2.27 0.91 9.01
N LEU A 308 2.80 0.25 7.99
CA LEU A 308 3.74 0.80 7.02
C LEU A 308 3.18 0.74 5.59
N THR A 309 3.88 1.43 4.70
CA THR A 309 3.69 1.47 3.25
C THR A 309 4.91 0.88 2.54
N MET A 310 4.80 0.60 1.24
CA MET A 310 5.92 0.16 0.39
C MET A 310 7.04 1.20 0.32
N ALA A 311 6.71 2.50 0.39
CA ALA A 311 7.70 3.56 0.51
C ALA A 311 8.58 3.46 1.77
N ASN A 312 8.19 2.66 2.78
CA ASN A 312 9.03 2.37 3.93
C ASN A 312 10.00 1.21 3.70
N LEU A 313 9.96 0.52 2.55
CA LEU A 313 10.92 -0.55 2.26
C LEU A 313 12.13 0.01 1.49
N GLY A 314 13.31 -0.42 1.91
CA GLY A 314 14.56 -0.16 1.21
C GLY A 314 15.31 -1.44 0.88
N TYR A 315 16.39 -1.30 0.13
CA TYR A 315 17.30 -2.37 -0.23
C TYR A 315 18.74 -1.92 -0.08
N ASP A 316 19.50 -2.66 0.73
CA ASP A 316 20.93 -2.48 0.95
C ASP A 316 21.70 -3.34 -0.06
N ILE A 317 22.45 -2.68 -0.93
CA ILE A 317 23.23 -3.32 -2.00
C ILE A 317 24.47 -4.05 -1.44
N SER A 318 24.99 -3.61 -0.30
CA SER A 318 26.21 -4.18 0.29
C SER A 318 25.93 -5.54 0.95
N SER A 319 24.81 -5.65 1.66
CA SER A 319 24.36 -6.89 2.32
C SER A 319 23.39 -7.70 1.46
N ASN A 320 22.87 -7.13 0.37
CA ASN A 320 21.75 -7.67 -0.40
C ASN A 320 20.51 -7.93 0.46
N THR A 321 20.17 -7.05 1.39
CA THR A 321 18.98 -7.23 2.27
C THR A 321 17.94 -6.14 2.02
N ILE A 322 16.68 -6.44 2.32
CA ILE A 322 15.61 -5.45 2.40
C ILE A 322 15.60 -4.88 3.83
N ASN A 323 15.37 -3.58 3.96
CA ASN A 323 15.30 -2.91 5.26
C ASN A 323 14.05 -2.03 5.35
N ILE A 324 13.76 -1.52 6.55
CA ILE A 324 12.72 -0.51 6.75
C ILE A 324 13.37 0.87 6.80
N GLN A 325 13.11 1.70 5.80
CA GLN A 325 13.51 3.10 5.71
C GLN A 325 12.60 3.99 6.56
N GLY A 326 13.17 5.03 7.17
CA GLY A 326 12.42 5.99 7.99
C GLY A 326 12.16 5.54 9.44
N THR A 327 12.57 4.34 9.81
CA THR A 327 12.88 3.99 11.21
C THR A 327 14.31 4.41 11.50
N PRO A 328 14.60 5.09 12.63
CA PRO A 328 15.98 5.35 13.02
C PRO A 328 16.65 4.01 13.32
N THR A 329 17.40 3.48 12.36
CA THR A 329 18.43 2.50 12.64
C THR A 329 19.54 3.25 13.39
N PHE A 330 19.65 2.96 14.68
CA PHE A 330 20.83 3.30 15.46
C PHE A 330 22.04 2.65 14.78
N ALA A 331 22.86 3.45 14.12
CA ALA A 331 24.21 3.06 13.79
C ALA A 331 25.01 3.05 15.11
N ILE A 332 25.28 1.86 15.65
CA ILE A 332 26.38 1.68 16.60
C ILE A 332 27.46 0.88 15.90
N THR A 333 28.47 1.58 15.42
CA THR A 333 29.84 1.05 15.40
C THR A 333 30.74 2.09 16.03
N ASN A 334 30.84 2.03 17.36
CA ASN A 334 32.03 2.51 18.05
C ASN A 334 33.18 1.58 17.67
N THR A 335 34.08 2.04 16.80
CA THR A 335 35.43 1.50 16.70
C THR A 335 36.41 2.49 17.31
N THR A 336 36.52 2.41 18.64
CA THR A 336 37.76 2.72 19.31
C THR A 336 38.77 1.62 19.01
N SER A 337 39.81 1.95 18.25
CA SER A 337 41.12 1.31 18.38
C SER A 337 42.18 2.38 18.07
N ASN A 338 42.70 3.04 19.11
CA ASN A 338 44.04 2.78 19.62
C ASN A 338 45.12 2.71 18.53
N THR A 339 45.79 3.84 18.33
CA THR A 339 47.22 3.90 18.01
C THR A 339 48.02 3.02 18.96
N PRO A 340 48.98 2.25 18.41
CA PRO A 340 50.36 2.44 18.85
C PRO A 340 51.36 2.29 17.69
N ARG A 341 52.07 3.36 17.31
CA ARG A 341 53.46 3.66 17.67
C ARG A 341 53.91 4.94 16.97
#